data_AF-A0A811S2H3-F1
#
_entry.id   AF-A0A811S2H3-F1
#
_cell.length_a   1.000
_cell.length_b   1.000
_cell.length_c   1.000
_cell.angle_alpha   90.00
_cell.angle_beta   90.00
_cell.angle_gamma   90.00
#
_symmetry.space_group_name_H-M   'P 1'
#
loop_
_entity.id
_entity.type
_entity.pdbx_description
1 polymer ?
#
loop_
_entity_poly.entity_id
_entity_poly.type
_entity_poly.pdbx_seq_one_letter_code
_entity_poly.pdbx_strand_id
1 'polypeptide(L)'
;MSAWVRYDANASTLSATLRFDHLPELGLYNVSATVDFKEAGLPQQAAVGFSGATGDFVERHQILSWSFESTLVSVAVVNTTGKCLSLLVALLFLLFSLY
;
A
#
# COMPACT_ATOMS: atom_id res chain seq x y z
N MET A 1 -15.50 12.97 -16.33
CA MET A 1 -15.79 12.05 -15.21
C MET A 1 -14.49 11.87 -14.47
N SER A 2 -14.55 11.91 -13.14
CA SER A 2 -13.41 11.64 -12.29
C SER A 2 -13.70 10.41 -11.46
N ALA A 3 -12.71 9.52 -11.38
CA ALA A 3 -12.76 8.33 -10.56
C ALA A 3 -11.50 8.24 -9.71
N TRP A 4 -11.63 7.65 -8.53
CA TRP A 4 -10.48 7.32 -7.69
C TRP A 4 -10.70 5.97 -7.02
N VAL A 5 -9.58 5.28 -6.82
CA VAL A 5 -9.53 3.99 -6.12
C VAL A 5 -8.66 4.18 -4.88
N ARG A 6 -9.13 3.69 -3.74
CA ARG A 6 -8.40 3.74 -2.47
C ARG A 6 -8.37 2.37 -1.83
N TYR A 7 -7.19 1.99 -1.37
CA TYR A 7 -6.98 0.82 -0.54
C TYR A 7 -6.44 1.25 0.82
N ASP A 8 -7.16 0.90 1.88
CA ASP A 8 -6.69 1.01 3.26
C ASP A 8 -6.21 -0.36 3.73
N ALA A 9 -4.89 -0.49 3.94
CA ALA A 9 -4.27 -1.74 4.34
C ALA A 9 -4.54 -2.11 5.81
N ASN A 10 -4.88 -1.16 6.67
CA ASN A 10 -5.22 -1.44 8.07
C ASN A 10 -6.63 -2.02 8.19
N ALA A 11 -7.55 -1.52 7.36
CA ALA A 11 -8.93 -1.97 7.30
C ALA A 11 -9.18 -3.07 6.23
N SER A 12 -8.14 -3.46 5.49
CA SER A 12 -8.21 -4.33 4.30
C SER A 12 -9.38 -3.95 3.39
N THR A 13 -9.59 -2.65 3.17
CA THR A 13 -10.77 -2.13 2.48
C THR A 13 -10.37 -1.50 1.15
N LEU A 14 -10.87 -2.07 0.06
CA LEU A 14 -10.78 -1.50 -1.28
C LEU A 14 -12.07 -0.75 -1.60
N SER A 15 -11.95 0.48 -2.08
CA SER A 15 -13.08 1.29 -2.52
C SER A 15 -12.81 1.96 -3.86
N ALA A 16 -13.86 2.06 -4.67
CA ALA A 16 -13.86 2.81 -5.92
C ALA A 16 -15.00 3.83 -5.90
N THR A 17 -14.69 5.07 -6.27
CA THR A 17 -15.66 6.15 -6.33
C THR A 17 -15.66 6.80 -7.70
N LEU A 18 -16.85 7.12 -8.21
CA LEU A 18 -17.07 7.79 -9.47
C LEU A 18 -17.87 9.09 -9.28
N ARG A 19 -17.48 10.12 -10.01
CA ARG A 19 -18.16 11.42 -10.06
C ARG A 19 -18.35 11.90 -11.50
N PHE A 20 -19.54 12.42 -11.79
CA PHE A 20 -19.82 13.15 -13.03
C PHE A 20 -19.50 14.63 -12.82
N ASP A 21 -18.36 15.09 -13.35
CA ASP A 21 -17.84 16.44 -13.08
C ASP A 21 -18.76 17.57 -13.58
N HIS A 22 -19.58 17.28 -14.59
CA HIS A 22 -20.53 18.23 -15.19
C HIS A 22 -21.96 18.10 -14.65
N LEU A 23 -22.23 17.10 -13.79
CA LEU A 23 -23.56 16.84 -13.21
C LEU A 23 -23.39 16.56 -11.69
N PRO A 24 -22.97 17.57 -10.90
CA PRO A 24 -22.68 17.39 -9.49
C PRO A 24 -23.90 16.99 -8.65
N GLU A 25 -25.12 17.28 -9.11
CA GLU A 25 -26.39 16.90 -8.49
C GLU A 25 -26.61 15.37 -8.41
N LEU A 26 -25.93 14.60 -9.27
CA LEU A 26 -25.97 13.13 -9.21
C LEU A 26 -25.16 12.56 -8.03
N GLY A 27 -24.34 13.39 -7.36
CA GLY A 27 -23.53 12.98 -6.22
C GLY A 27 -22.38 12.03 -6.59
N LEU A 28 -22.01 11.20 -5.62
CA LEU A 28 -20.92 10.22 -5.73
C LEU A 28 -21.48 8.81 -5.78
N TYR A 29 -20.96 8.01 -6.71
CA TYR A 29 -21.21 6.56 -6.75
C TYR A 29 -20.02 5.86 -6.11
N ASN A 30 -20.26 5.09 -5.05
CA ASN A 30 -19.21 4.38 -4.33
C ASN A 30 -19.53 2.90 -4.20
N VAL A 31 -18.51 2.07 -4.37
CA VAL A 31 -18.53 0.64 -4.06
C VAL A 31 -17.30 0.33 -3.21
N SER A 32 -17.47 -0.55 -2.22
CA SER A 32 -16.39 -1.01 -1.35
C SER A 32 -16.48 -2.50 -1.06
N ALA A 33 -15.32 -3.09 -0.77
CA ALA A 33 -15.22 -4.48 -0.37
C ALA A 33 -14.05 -4.65 0.61
N THR A 34 -14.22 -5.57 1.56
CA THR A 34 -13.12 -6.06 2.39
C THR A 34 -12.36 -7.12 1.60
N VAL A 35 -11.09 -6.85 1.31
CA VAL A 35 -10.19 -7.74 0.57
C VAL A 35 -8.79 -7.59 1.13
N ASP A 36 -8.21 -8.70 1.59
CA ASP A 36 -6.78 -8.75 1.87
C ASP A 36 -6.02 -9.07 0.57
N PHE A 37 -5.17 -8.15 0.11
CA PHE A 37 -4.43 -8.31 -1.14
C PHE A 37 -3.47 -9.49 -1.14
N LYS A 38 -2.92 -9.89 0.03
CA LYS A 38 -2.01 -11.04 0.11
C LYS A 38 -2.79 -12.33 -0.05
N GLU A 39 -3.93 -12.45 0.65
CA GLU A 39 -4.82 -13.60 0.51
C GLU A 39 -5.42 -13.71 -0.90
N ALA A 40 -5.67 -12.58 -1.56
CA ALA A 40 -6.11 -12.52 -2.95
C ALA A 40 -5.02 -12.92 -3.96
N GLY A 41 -3.80 -13.24 -3.51
CA GLY A 41 -2.70 -13.70 -4.37
C GLY A 41 -1.92 -12.59 -5.07
N LEU A 42 -2.04 -11.34 -4.62
CA LEU A 42 -1.24 -10.24 -5.17
C LEU A 42 0.23 -10.39 -4.73
N PRO A 43 1.18 -10.45 -5.67
CA PRO A 43 2.60 -10.54 -5.33
C PRO A 43 3.12 -9.26 -4.67
N GLN A 44 4.29 -9.35 -4.02
CA GLN A 44 4.95 -8.20 -3.37
C GLN A 44 5.23 -7.04 -4.34
N GLN A 45 5.49 -7.35 -5.61
CA GLN A 45 5.68 -6.38 -6.67
C GLN A 45 4.56 -6.54 -7.69
N ALA A 46 3.81 -5.46 -7.92
CA ALA A 46 2.72 -5.44 -8.87
C ALA A 46 2.79 -4.16 -9.73
N ALA A 47 2.26 -4.25 -10.95
CA ALA A 47 2.09 -3.09 -11.82
C ALA A 47 0.71 -2.46 -11.60
N VAL A 48 0.62 -1.14 -11.74
CA VAL A 48 -0.63 -0.39 -11.72
C VAL A 48 -0.84 0.24 -13.09
N GLY A 49 -2.05 0.15 -13.62
CA GLY A 49 -2.36 0.67 -14.94
C GLY A 49 -3.84 0.59 -15.28
N PHE A 50 -4.14 0.95 -16.53
CA PHE A 50 -5.48 0.94 -17.09
C PHE A 50 -5.60 -0.12 -18.17
N SER A 51 -6.80 -0.66 -18.34
CA SER A 51 -7.16 -1.50 -19.47
C SER A 51 -8.51 -1.02 -20.02
N GLY A 52 -8.75 -1.24 -21.31
CA GLY A 52 -9.99 -0.90 -21.98
C GLY A 52 -10.17 -1.81 -23.18
N ALA A 53 -11.40 -2.20 -23.45
CA ALA A 53 -11.76 -3.11 -24.54
C ALA A 53 -13.10 -2.67 -25.13
N THR A 54 -13.35 -3.09 -26.36
CA THR A 54 -14.63 -2.90 -27.06
C THR A 54 -15.08 -4.23 -27.65
N GLY A 55 -16.36 -4.36 -27.98
CA GLY A 55 -16.95 -5.56 -28.59
C GLY A 55 -17.57 -5.24 -29.94
N ASP A 56 -18.80 -5.73 -30.17
CA ASP A 56 -19.56 -5.47 -31.41
C ASP A 56 -19.88 -3.98 -31.61
N PHE A 57 -19.85 -3.20 -30.53
CA PHE A 57 -20.06 -1.75 -30.54
C PHE A 57 -18.76 -1.02 -30.27
N VAL A 58 -18.65 0.17 -30.86
CA VAL A 58 -17.46 1.04 -30.73
C VAL A 58 -17.69 2.05 -29.62
N GLU A 59 -16.72 2.15 -28.72
CA GLU A 59 -16.65 3.23 -27.75
C GLU A 59 -15.21 3.75 -27.61
N ARG A 60 -15.06 4.90 -26.96
CA ARG A 60 -13.76 5.54 -26.75
C ARG A 60 -13.44 5.64 -25.28
N HIS A 61 -12.39 4.92 -24.86
CA HIS A 61 -11.84 4.97 -23.51
C HIS A 61 -10.60 5.88 -23.50
N GLN A 62 -10.71 7.08 -22.91
CA GLN A 62 -9.62 8.07 -22.84
C GLN A 62 -9.34 8.49 -21.40
N ILE A 63 -8.07 8.36 -20.98
CA ILE A 63 -7.58 8.88 -19.71
C ILE A 63 -6.97 10.27 -19.96
N LEU A 64 -7.58 11.31 -19.38
CA LEU A 64 -7.11 12.70 -19.56
C LEU A 64 -5.97 13.07 -18.61
N SER A 65 -6.03 12.55 -17.39
CA SER A 65 -5.00 12.71 -16.38
C SER A 65 -5.09 11.54 -15.39
N TRP A 66 -3.96 11.22 -14.76
CA TRP A 66 -3.93 10.25 -13.67
C TRP A 66 -2.79 10.57 -12.72
N SER A 67 -2.95 10.15 -11.47
CA SER A 67 -1.90 10.13 -10.47
C SER A 67 -2.06 8.86 -9.63
N PHE A 68 -0.95 8.39 -9.06
CA PHE A 68 -0.94 7.24 -8.19
C PHE A 68 0.01 7.51 -7.02
N GLU A 69 -0.43 7.14 -5.83
CA GLU A 69 0.35 7.27 -4.60
C GLU A 69 0.18 5.99 -3.78
N SER A 70 1.27 5.51 -3.21
CA SER A 70 1.30 4.35 -2.32
C SER A 70 2.39 4.55 -1.27
N THR A 71 2.07 4.19 -0.03
CA THR A 71 3.02 4.21 1.09
C THR A 71 3.11 2.81 1.69
N LEU A 72 4.33 2.40 2.03
CA LEU A 72 4.59 1.14 2.74
C LEU A 72 5.20 1.48 4.10
N VAL A 73 4.59 0.98 5.17
CA VAL A 73 5.19 1.09 6.51
C VAL A 73 6.25 0.00 6.64
N SER A 74 7.51 0.38 6.51
CA SER A 74 8.63 -0.51 6.82
C SER A 74 8.83 -0.53 8.34
N VAL A 75 8.46 -1.63 8.99
CA VAL A 75 8.85 -1.87 10.39
C VAL A 75 10.32 -2.30 10.39
N ALA A 76 11.22 -1.39 10.76
CA ALA A 76 12.61 -1.75 10.96
C ALA A 76 12.71 -2.70 12.16
N VAL A 77 13.02 -3.97 11.91
CA VAL A 77 13.34 -4.93 12.98
C VAL A 77 14.73 -4.59 13.51
N VAL A 78 14.80 -3.84 14.60
CA VAL A 78 16.06 -3.60 15.33
C VAL A 78 16.40 -4.88 16.09
N ASN A 79 17.41 -5.61 15.64
CA ASN A 79 17.96 -6.79 16.30
C ASN A 79 18.90 -6.39 17.45
N THR A 80 18.33 -6.03 18.61
CA THR A 80 19.10 -5.58 19.79
C THR A 80 19.72 -6.72 20.63
N THR A 81 19.94 -7.91 20.07
CA THR A 81 20.30 -9.09 20.88
C THR A 81 21.80 -9.24 21.18
N GLY A 82 22.67 -8.42 20.60
CA GLY A 82 24.14 -8.57 20.77
C GLY A 82 24.85 -7.52 21.63
N LYS A 83 24.25 -6.35 21.85
CA LYS A 83 24.95 -5.21 22.47
C LYS A 83 25.20 -5.38 23.97
N CYS A 84 24.26 -5.99 24.70
CA CYS A 84 24.36 -6.14 26.15
C CYS A 84 25.41 -7.19 26.57
N LEU A 85 25.48 -8.31 25.84
CA LEU A 85 26.43 -9.39 26.14
C LEU A 85 27.89 -8.93 25.89
N SER A 86 28.12 -8.14 24.84
CA SER A 86 29.43 -7.54 24.56
C SER A 86 29.92 -6.62 25.68
N LEU A 87 29.03 -5.83 26.29
CA LEU A 87 29.37 -4.91 27.40
C LEU A 87 29.73 -5.68 28.67
N LEU A 88 28.98 -6.74 29.00
CA LEU A 88 29.27 -7.61 30.13
C LEU A 88 30.61 -8.33 29.98
N VAL A 89 30.91 -8.86 28.79
CA VAL A 89 32.20 -9.50 28.50
C VAL A 89 33.34 -8.49 28.62
N ALA A 90 33.21 -7.28 28.08
CA ALA A 90 34.23 -6.24 28.19
C ALA A 90 34.49 -5.81 29.64
N LEU A 91 33.45 -5.68 30.47
CA LEU A 91 33.59 -5.36 31.90
C LEU A 91 34.29 -6.49 32.68
N LEU A 92 33.97 -7.74 32.39
CA LEU A 92 34.63 -8.91 32.98
C LEU A 92 36.12 -8.95 32.65
N PHE A 93 36.50 -8.66 31.39
CA PHE A 93 37.89 -8.58 30.96
C PHE A 93 38.67 -7.44 31.67
N LEU A 94 38.05 -6.28 31.86
CA LEU A 94 38.67 -5.15 32.57
C LEU A 94 38.90 -5.47 34.05
N LEU A 95 37.93 -6.13 34.71
CA LEU A 95 38.05 -6.53 36.10
C LEU A 95 39.17 -7.57 36.31
N PHE A 96 39.35 -8.51 35.38
CA PHE A 96 40.42 -9.51 35.42
C PHE A 96 41.82 -8.92 35.17
N SER A 97 41.91 -7.79 34.45
CA SER A 97 43.20 -7.13 34.13
C SER A 97 43.70 -6.22 35.26
N LEU A 98 42.92 -6.04 36.32
CA LEU A 98 43.22 -5.20 37.49
C LEU A 98 43.67 -6.01 38.72
N TYR A 99 43.84 -7.32 38.59
CA TYR A 99 44.29 -8.25 39.63
C TYR A 99 45.52 -9.03 39.15
#